data_AF-A0A7J9X8U0-F1
#
_entry.id   AF-A0A7J9X8U0-F1
#
_cell.length_a   1.000
_cell.length_b   1.000
_cell.length_c   1.000
_cell.angle_alpha   90.00
_cell.angle_beta   90.00
_cell.angle_gamma   90.00
#
_symmetry.space_group_name_H-M   'P 1'
#
loop_
_entity.id
_entity.type
_entity.pdbx_description
1 polymer ?
#
loop_
_entity_poly.entity_id
_entity_poly.type
_entity_poly.pdbx_seq_one_letter_code
_entity_poly.pdbx_strand_id
1 'polypeptide(L)'
;MAEATEQRAFTLAFILADGRRCEPTWGNAHPLDDREILGEVAALRAAGGEVVVSSGGADGPYLENACDGAGALRSAYEQALDAVRSNHLDVDLEADVPMGRVGTALRGLQRSRGTSITLTLPVQDQRTGLTSSAMAVLHGAARHRLDVTVNAMVMNFGHTGDWGNAMTDAAEAVVGQLETVWPGKGAAEIRRMLGLTPMIGRNDSGMITTLRDARTLLAFARSERIGFLAFWSVARDNGSCRARRAVSTCSGVPQRDYAFTATFKRFAS
;
A
#
# COMPACT_ATOMS: atom_id res chain seq x y z
N MET A 1 4.33 7.00 17.62
CA MET A 1 3.18 6.36 16.91
C MET A 1 2.99 4.91 17.32
N ALA A 2 4.00 4.04 17.15
CA ALA A 2 3.92 2.60 17.48
C ALA A 2 3.46 2.29 18.91
N GLU A 3 3.96 3.02 19.92
CA GLU A 3 3.53 2.84 21.31
C GLU A 3 2.07 3.24 21.53
N ALA A 4 1.64 4.37 20.95
CA ALA A 4 0.28 4.89 21.10
C ALA A 4 -0.77 4.02 20.39
N THR A 5 -0.39 3.37 19.29
CA THR A 5 -1.28 2.49 18.52
C THR A 5 -1.14 1.02 18.90
N GLU A 6 -0.08 0.67 19.63
CA GLU A 6 0.38 -0.69 19.85
C GLU A 6 0.50 -1.52 18.55
N GLN A 7 0.66 -0.85 17.41
CA GLN A 7 0.87 -1.48 16.10
C GLN A 7 2.37 -1.68 15.90
N ARG A 8 2.74 -2.82 15.32
CA ARG A 8 4.15 -3.19 15.14
C ARG A 8 4.61 -3.20 13.69
N ALA A 9 3.71 -3.26 12.72
CA ALA A 9 4.08 -3.19 11.30
C ALA A 9 3.62 -1.85 10.71
N PHE A 10 4.55 -1.12 10.08
CA PHE A 10 4.28 0.13 9.38
C PHE A 10 4.89 0.11 7.98
N THR A 11 4.16 0.70 7.03
CA THR A 11 4.68 0.99 5.70
C THR A 11 5.24 2.42 5.68
N LEU A 12 6.55 2.55 5.44
CA LEU A 12 7.23 3.81 5.27
C LEU A 12 7.06 4.26 3.81
N ALA A 13 6.14 5.19 3.62
CA ALA A 13 5.73 5.72 2.32
C ALA A 13 6.26 7.16 2.15
N PHE A 14 6.94 7.53 1.06
CA PHE A 14 7.38 6.69 -0.06
C PHE A 14 8.86 6.92 -0.35
N ILE A 15 9.51 5.96 -0.99
CA ILE A 15 10.75 6.21 -1.73
C ILE A 15 10.41 6.67 -3.14
N LEU A 16 11.07 7.74 -3.56
CA LEU A 16 10.95 8.36 -4.88
C LEU A 16 12.35 8.61 -5.45
N ALA A 17 12.42 8.88 -6.75
CA ALA A 17 13.64 9.34 -7.38
C ALA A 17 13.99 10.76 -6.91
N ASP A 18 15.28 11.08 -6.78
CA ASP A 18 15.75 12.45 -6.63
C ASP A 18 15.59 13.20 -7.96
N GLY A 19 14.46 13.90 -8.10
CA GLY A 19 14.06 14.59 -9.32
C GLY A 19 13.87 13.64 -10.51
N ARG A 20 14.90 13.42 -11.31
CA ARG A 20 14.88 12.44 -12.42
C ARG A 20 16.06 11.47 -12.38
N ARG A 21 16.88 11.54 -11.33
CA ARG A 21 18.02 10.64 -11.17
C ARG A 21 17.54 9.32 -10.60
N CYS A 22 18.19 8.22 -10.99
CA CYS A 22 17.98 6.91 -10.39
C CYS A 22 18.64 6.84 -9.00
N GLU A 23 18.16 7.67 -8.09
CA GLU A 23 18.68 7.82 -6.74
C GLU A 23 17.49 7.84 -5.78
N PRO A 24 17.35 6.82 -4.91
CA PRO A 24 16.23 6.73 -3.98
C PRO A 24 16.34 7.80 -2.88
N THR A 25 15.23 8.45 -2.56
CA THR A 25 15.09 9.43 -1.48
C THR A 25 13.73 9.22 -0.79
N TRP A 26 13.62 9.60 0.48
CA TRP A 26 12.32 9.62 1.16
C TRP A 26 11.53 10.85 0.70
N GLY A 27 10.40 10.60 0.03
CA GLY A 27 9.47 11.62 -0.44
C GLY A 27 10.06 12.64 -1.43
N ASN A 28 11.13 12.29 -2.17
CA ASN A 28 11.85 13.25 -3.04
C ASN A 28 12.30 14.51 -2.30
N ALA A 29 12.60 14.38 -1.00
CA ALA A 29 12.92 15.50 -0.12
C ALA A 29 14.09 15.19 0.83
N HIS A 30 14.16 13.96 1.34
CA HIS A 30 15.17 13.56 2.32
C HIS A 30 16.08 12.45 1.75
N PRO A 31 17.40 12.52 1.97
CA PRO A 31 18.31 11.44 1.59
C PRO A 31 18.02 10.18 2.41
N LEU A 32 18.46 9.01 1.93
CA LEU A 32 18.20 7.75 2.64
C LEU A 32 18.84 7.67 4.03
N ASP A 33 19.91 8.44 4.27
CA ASP A 33 20.62 8.53 5.55
C ASP A 33 20.10 9.65 6.48
N ASP A 34 18.92 10.22 6.18
CA ASP A 34 18.26 11.20 7.03
C ASP A 34 18.12 10.67 8.47
N ARG A 35 18.77 11.38 9.40
CA ARG A 35 18.90 10.93 10.79
C ARG A 35 17.60 10.93 11.56
N GLU A 36 16.64 11.78 11.19
CA GLU A 36 15.34 11.85 11.86
C GLU A 36 14.52 10.62 11.47
N ILE A 37 14.40 10.34 10.17
CA ILE A 37 13.69 9.17 9.66
C ILE A 37 14.33 7.88 10.17
N LEU A 38 15.66 7.75 10.08
CA LEU A 38 16.36 6.57 10.59
C LEU A 38 16.25 6.42 12.11
N GLY A 39 16.16 7.54 12.85
CA GLY A 39 15.90 7.56 14.28
C GLY A 39 14.53 6.98 14.63
N GLU A 40 13.48 7.39 13.92
CA GLU A 40 12.12 6.85 14.11
C GLU A 40 12.03 5.36 13.75
N VAL A 41 12.66 4.96 12.65
CA VAL A 41 12.77 3.55 12.23
C VAL A 41 13.48 2.71 13.29
N ALA A 42 14.59 3.22 13.84
CA ALA A 42 15.33 2.53 14.90
C ALA A 42 14.50 2.39 16.17
N ALA A 43 13.75 3.42 16.55
CA ALA A 43 12.84 3.38 17.70
C ALA A 43 11.72 2.35 17.51
N LEU A 44 11.09 2.31 16.33
CA LEU A 44 10.08 1.30 15.99
C LEU A 44 10.64 -0.12 16.09
N ARG A 45 11.84 -0.36 15.56
CA ARG A 45 12.51 -1.67 15.62
C ARG A 45 12.88 -2.06 17.05
N ALA A 46 13.35 -1.12 17.86
CA ALA A 46 13.66 -1.36 19.27
C ALA A 46 12.40 -1.78 20.06
N ALA A 47 11.21 -1.33 19.64
CA ALA A 47 9.93 -1.77 20.17
C ALA A 47 9.42 -3.11 19.57
N GLY A 48 10.24 -3.82 18.79
CA GLY A 48 9.89 -5.08 18.12
C GLY A 48 9.02 -4.88 16.88
N GLY A 49 9.05 -3.70 16.28
CA GLY A 49 8.33 -3.38 15.06
C GLY A 49 9.08 -3.74 13.78
N GLU A 50 8.32 -3.80 12.69
CA GLU A 50 8.73 -4.11 11.33
C GLU A 50 8.35 -2.95 10.40
N VAL A 51 9.20 -2.73 9.40
CA VAL A 51 9.06 -1.64 8.43
C VAL A 51 8.96 -2.25 7.05
N VAL A 52 7.91 -1.91 6.32
CA VAL A 52 7.81 -2.12 4.87
C VAL A 52 8.26 -0.84 4.18
N VAL A 53 9.15 -0.91 3.21
CA VAL A 53 9.51 0.25 2.38
C VAL A 53 8.50 0.32 1.23
N SER A 54 7.83 1.45 1.04
CA SER A 54 6.93 1.63 -0.12
C SER A 54 7.53 2.59 -1.14
N SER A 55 7.41 2.26 -2.42
CA SER A 55 7.84 3.07 -3.57
C SER A 55 6.65 3.55 -4.38
N GLY A 56 6.75 4.71 -5.02
CA GLY A 56 5.68 5.28 -5.84
C GLY A 56 4.68 6.11 -5.03
N GLY A 57 3.40 5.75 -5.07
CA GLY A 57 2.29 6.50 -4.47
C GLY A 57 1.71 7.57 -5.41
N ALA A 58 0.76 8.39 -4.95
CA ALA A 58 -0.03 9.26 -5.83
C ALA A 58 0.78 10.19 -6.77
N ASP A 59 1.93 10.69 -6.31
CA ASP A 59 2.76 11.65 -7.04
C ASP A 59 4.21 11.15 -7.18
N GLY A 60 4.75 11.33 -8.39
CA GLY A 60 6.15 11.03 -8.68
C GLY A 60 7.13 12.10 -8.20
N PRO A 61 8.42 11.97 -8.54
CA PRO A 61 8.97 11.11 -9.60
C PRO A 61 9.26 9.66 -9.15
N TYR A 62 8.73 8.69 -9.90
CA TYR A 62 8.90 7.26 -9.60
C TYR A 62 10.30 6.75 -9.98
N LEU A 63 10.89 5.92 -9.11
CA LEU A 63 12.14 5.22 -9.41
C LEU A 63 11.98 4.29 -10.61
N GLU A 64 10.81 3.69 -10.74
CA GLU A 64 10.38 2.77 -11.78
C GLU A 64 10.53 3.38 -13.18
N ASN A 65 10.29 4.69 -13.28
CA ASN A 65 10.42 5.46 -14.51
C ASN A 65 11.83 6.05 -14.65
N ALA A 66 12.39 6.61 -13.58
CA ALA A 66 13.67 7.32 -13.59
C ALA A 66 14.90 6.42 -13.82
N CYS A 67 14.85 5.17 -13.37
CA CYS A 67 15.99 4.27 -13.45
C CYS A 67 16.20 3.65 -14.83
N ASP A 68 17.40 3.82 -15.40
CA ASP A 68 17.77 3.20 -16.67
C ASP A 68 18.08 1.71 -16.50
N GLY A 69 17.02 0.91 -16.64
CA GLY A 69 17.11 -0.55 -16.68
C GLY A 69 16.89 -1.22 -15.33
N ALA A 70 16.68 -2.53 -15.39
CA ALA A 70 16.23 -3.32 -14.23
C ALA A 70 17.30 -3.45 -13.15
N GLY A 71 18.59 -3.45 -13.52
CA GLY A 71 19.70 -3.53 -12.56
C GLY A 71 19.81 -2.28 -11.69
N ALA A 72 19.69 -1.10 -12.31
CA ALA A 72 19.72 0.18 -11.60
C ALA A 72 18.51 0.31 -10.66
N LEU A 73 17.30 -0.02 -11.14
CA LEU A 73 16.09 -0.02 -10.31
C LEU A 73 16.19 -0.98 -9.13
N ARG A 74 16.69 -2.21 -9.35
CA ARG A 74 16.94 -3.18 -8.28
C ARG A 74 17.88 -2.60 -7.23
N SER A 75 19.00 -2.00 -7.67
CA SER A 75 19.98 -1.41 -6.76
C SER A 75 19.40 -0.25 -5.95
N ALA A 76 18.51 0.57 -6.53
CA ALA A 76 17.81 1.62 -5.81
C ALA A 76 16.89 1.04 -4.70
N TYR A 77 16.13 -0.02 -5.01
CA TYR A 77 15.34 -0.70 -3.98
C TYR A 77 16.20 -1.35 -2.90
N GLU A 78 17.32 -1.99 -3.25
CA GLU A 78 18.27 -2.58 -2.29
C GLU A 78 18.80 -1.52 -1.32
N GLN A 79 19.20 -0.35 -1.82
CA GLN A 79 19.68 0.76 -1.00
C GLN A 79 18.62 1.24 0.01
N ALA A 80 17.37 1.43 -0.44
CA ALA A 80 16.28 1.85 0.42
C ALA A 80 15.95 0.80 1.49
N LEU A 81 15.89 -0.47 1.11
CA LEU A 81 15.66 -1.59 2.03
C LEU A 81 16.78 -1.69 3.07
N ASP A 82 18.04 -1.56 2.65
CA ASP A 82 19.21 -1.65 3.52
C ASP A 82 19.27 -0.48 4.52
N ALA A 83 18.92 0.74 4.08
CA ALA A 83 18.89 1.93 4.94
C ALA A 83 18.02 1.73 6.20
N VAL A 84 16.89 1.03 6.05
CA VAL A 84 15.98 0.73 7.16
C VAL A 84 16.02 -0.72 7.61
N ARG A 85 16.99 -1.52 7.13
CA ARG A 85 17.18 -2.96 7.40
C ARG A 85 15.95 -3.84 7.12
N SER A 86 15.13 -3.46 6.15
CA SER A 86 13.91 -4.18 5.77
C SER A 86 14.19 -5.24 4.70
N ASN A 87 13.30 -6.22 4.61
CA ASN A 87 13.20 -7.12 3.45
C ASN A 87 11.78 -7.20 2.89
N HIS A 88 10.96 -6.19 3.18
CA HIS A 88 9.58 -6.06 2.73
C HIS A 88 9.48 -4.80 1.87
N LEU A 89 9.17 -4.99 0.59
CA LEU A 89 8.98 -3.93 -0.38
C LEU A 89 7.51 -3.87 -0.80
N ASP A 90 6.93 -2.69 -0.70
CA ASP A 90 5.66 -2.34 -1.32
C ASP A 90 5.95 -1.45 -2.54
N VAL A 91 5.31 -1.77 -3.66
CA VAL A 91 5.42 -1.00 -4.91
C VAL A 91 4.02 -0.48 -5.22
N ASP A 92 3.80 0.78 -4.87
CA ASP A 92 2.53 1.48 -5.00
C ASP A 92 2.47 2.20 -6.35
N LEU A 93 1.77 1.58 -7.30
CA LEU A 93 1.78 1.96 -8.70
C LEU A 93 0.44 2.60 -9.09
N GLU A 94 0.39 3.93 -8.93
CA GLU A 94 -0.76 4.76 -9.32
C GLU A 94 -0.60 5.41 -10.70
N ALA A 95 0.57 5.26 -11.32
CA ALA A 95 0.90 5.75 -12.66
C ALA A 95 1.51 4.65 -13.55
N ASP A 96 1.58 4.92 -14.86
CA ASP A 96 2.14 3.98 -15.82
C ASP A 96 3.66 3.79 -15.65
N VAL A 97 4.07 2.53 -15.55
CA VAL A 97 5.49 2.14 -15.39
C VAL A 97 5.93 1.13 -16.45
N PRO A 98 7.23 1.12 -16.82
CA PRO A 98 7.77 0.15 -17.76
C PRO A 98 7.86 -1.25 -17.12
N MET A 99 6.77 -2.02 -17.15
CA MET A 99 6.68 -3.29 -16.40
C MET A 99 7.70 -4.36 -16.76
N GLY A 100 8.29 -4.34 -17.97
CA GLY A 100 9.42 -5.23 -18.29
C GLY A 100 10.65 -4.95 -17.42
N ARG A 101 10.92 -3.67 -17.17
CA ARG A 101 12.00 -3.20 -16.29
C ARG A 101 11.69 -3.51 -14.83
N VAL A 102 10.50 -3.09 -14.37
CA VAL A 102 10.05 -3.28 -12.99
C VAL A 102 9.99 -4.77 -12.64
N GLY A 103 9.32 -5.58 -13.46
CA GLY A 103 9.22 -7.02 -13.23
C GLY A 103 10.57 -7.74 -13.18
N THR A 104 11.53 -7.35 -14.02
CA THR A 104 12.90 -7.91 -13.99
C THR A 104 13.64 -7.50 -12.71
N ALA A 105 13.51 -6.24 -12.27
CA ALA A 105 14.15 -5.74 -11.05
C ALA A 105 13.61 -6.46 -9.81
N LEU A 106 12.27 -6.53 -9.69
CA LEU A 106 11.58 -7.22 -8.60
C LEU A 106 11.92 -8.71 -8.55
N ARG A 107 11.96 -9.39 -9.71
CA ARG A 107 12.39 -10.80 -9.76
C ARG A 107 13.84 -10.96 -9.30
N GLY A 108 14.69 -10.00 -9.62
CA GLY A 108 16.07 -9.91 -9.15
C GLY A 108 16.16 -9.79 -7.63
N LEU A 109 15.34 -8.94 -7.00
CA LEU A 109 15.25 -8.83 -5.53
C LEU A 109 14.85 -10.17 -4.89
N GLN A 110 13.78 -10.80 -5.38
CA GLN A 110 13.33 -12.08 -4.83
C GLN A 110 14.41 -13.16 -4.89
N ARG A 111 15.15 -13.24 -6.01
CA ARG A 111 16.22 -14.23 -6.19
C ARG A 111 17.46 -13.97 -5.34
N SER A 112 17.79 -12.70 -5.13
CA SER A 112 19.03 -12.32 -4.42
C SER A 112 18.85 -12.25 -2.91
N ARG A 113 17.69 -11.80 -2.45
CA ARG A 113 17.44 -11.48 -1.03
C ARG A 113 16.19 -12.16 -0.45
N GLY A 114 15.38 -12.81 -1.28
CA GLY A 114 14.11 -13.37 -0.82
C GLY A 114 13.11 -12.29 -0.39
N THR A 115 13.23 -11.06 -0.92
CA THR A 115 12.39 -9.91 -0.55
C THR A 115 10.91 -10.24 -0.77
N SER A 116 10.09 -9.99 0.25
CA SER A 116 8.63 -10.04 0.14
C SER A 116 8.13 -8.80 -0.58
N ILE A 117 7.29 -8.99 -1.60
CA ILE A 117 6.85 -7.91 -2.49
C ILE A 117 5.33 -7.79 -2.45
N THR A 118 4.84 -6.60 -2.13
CA THR A 118 3.45 -6.19 -2.29
C THR A 118 3.34 -5.26 -3.48
N LEU A 119 2.30 -5.43 -4.29
CA LEU A 119 1.89 -4.46 -5.30
C LEU A 119 0.65 -3.73 -4.80
N THR A 120 0.78 -2.44 -4.48
CA THR A 120 -0.36 -1.58 -4.12
C THR A 120 -0.90 -0.91 -5.37
N LEU A 121 -2.21 -1.06 -5.61
CA LEU A 121 -2.82 -0.76 -6.90
C LEU A 121 -4.18 -0.06 -6.77
N PRO A 122 -4.49 0.89 -7.67
CA PRO A 122 -5.73 1.65 -7.63
C PRO A 122 -6.95 0.82 -8.06
N VAL A 123 -8.06 1.03 -7.35
CA VAL A 123 -9.39 0.52 -7.71
C VAL A 123 -10.10 1.54 -8.60
N GLN A 124 -10.69 1.07 -9.70
CA GLN A 124 -11.47 1.87 -10.64
C GLN A 124 -12.86 2.18 -10.11
N ASP A 125 -13.58 1.14 -9.67
CA ASP A 125 -14.93 1.21 -9.12
C ASP A 125 -15.31 -0.14 -8.47
N GLN A 126 -16.47 -0.18 -7.81
CA GLN A 126 -16.95 -1.34 -7.05
C GLN A 126 -17.40 -2.55 -7.88
N ARG A 127 -17.57 -2.40 -9.19
CA ARG A 127 -18.01 -3.48 -10.09
C ARG A 127 -16.84 -4.05 -10.87
N THR A 128 -15.93 -3.17 -11.30
CA THR A 128 -14.78 -3.51 -12.13
C THR A 128 -13.63 -4.02 -11.27
N GLY A 129 -13.43 -3.47 -10.06
CA GLY A 129 -12.25 -3.74 -9.25
C GLY A 129 -11.09 -2.84 -9.65
N LEU A 130 -9.90 -3.40 -9.86
CA LEU A 130 -8.69 -2.68 -10.26
C LEU A 130 -8.83 -1.98 -11.62
N THR A 131 -8.10 -0.88 -11.79
CA THR A 131 -7.99 -0.18 -13.07
C THR A 131 -7.32 -1.05 -14.15
N SER A 132 -7.49 -0.66 -15.42
CA SER A 132 -6.85 -1.34 -16.55
C SER A 132 -5.32 -1.31 -16.48
N SER A 133 -4.72 -0.21 -16.00
CA SER A 133 -3.28 -0.09 -15.81
C SER A 133 -2.79 -1.00 -14.67
N ALA A 134 -3.53 -1.06 -13.56
CA ALA A 134 -3.26 -2.00 -12.48
C ALA A 134 -3.33 -3.47 -12.96
N MET A 135 -4.31 -3.82 -13.80
CA MET A 135 -4.37 -5.15 -14.42
C MET A 135 -3.18 -5.43 -15.33
N ALA A 136 -2.69 -4.45 -16.09
CA ALA A 136 -1.49 -4.59 -16.89
C ALA A 136 -0.24 -4.85 -16.03
N VAL A 137 -0.14 -4.20 -14.86
CA VAL A 137 0.87 -4.48 -13.84
C VAL A 137 0.79 -5.93 -13.36
N LEU A 138 -0.39 -6.41 -12.97
CA LEU A 138 -0.55 -7.78 -12.47
C LEU A 138 -0.21 -8.84 -13.52
N HIS A 139 -0.65 -8.67 -14.76
CA HIS A 139 -0.23 -9.56 -15.85
C HIS A 139 1.29 -9.48 -16.11
N GLY A 140 1.89 -8.29 -15.96
CA GLY A 140 3.33 -8.11 -15.98
C GLY A 140 4.03 -8.92 -14.89
N ALA A 141 3.55 -8.85 -13.65
CA ALA A 141 4.07 -9.61 -12.52
C ALA A 141 3.98 -11.13 -12.76
N ALA A 142 2.84 -11.62 -13.24
CA ALA A 142 2.64 -13.03 -13.58
C ALA A 142 3.61 -13.50 -14.68
N ARG A 143 3.80 -12.72 -15.76
CA ARG A 143 4.77 -13.04 -16.83
C ARG A 143 6.21 -13.14 -16.32
N HIS A 144 6.59 -12.31 -15.35
CA HIS A 144 7.91 -12.36 -14.70
C HIS A 144 8.01 -13.41 -13.59
N ARG A 145 6.92 -14.16 -13.33
CA ARG A 145 6.81 -15.17 -12.28
C ARG A 145 7.15 -14.61 -10.90
N LEU A 146 6.69 -13.39 -10.63
CA LEU A 146 6.82 -12.79 -9.30
C LEU A 146 5.92 -13.52 -8.32
N ASP A 147 6.42 -13.72 -7.11
CA ASP A 147 5.62 -14.11 -5.96
C ASP A 147 5.24 -12.84 -5.19
N VAL A 148 3.97 -12.46 -5.22
CA VAL A 148 3.51 -11.15 -4.71
C VAL A 148 2.24 -11.29 -3.89
N THR A 149 2.08 -10.38 -2.93
CA THR A 149 0.77 -9.97 -2.42
C THR A 149 0.25 -8.79 -3.22
N VAL A 150 -1.07 -8.64 -3.31
CA VAL A 150 -1.73 -7.52 -4.00
C VAL A 150 -2.51 -6.72 -2.97
N ASN A 151 -2.27 -5.42 -2.88
CA ASN A 151 -2.98 -4.52 -1.99
C ASN A 151 -3.91 -3.62 -2.82
N ALA A 152 -5.21 -3.84 -2.73
CA ALA A 152 -6.18 -3.01 -3.43
C ALA A 152 -6.47 -1.74 -2.62
N MET A 153 -6.23 -0.59 -3.22
CA MET A 153 -6.63 0.71 -2.67
C MET A 153 -8.13 0.90 -2.87
N VAL A 154 -8.94 0.37 -1.95
CA VAL A 154 -10.41 0.54 -1.90
C VAL A 154 -10.77 1.94 -1.41
N MET A 155 -10.30 2.95 -2.15
CA MET A 155 -10.41 4.38 -1.84
C MET A 155 -10.50 5.20 -3.13
N ASN A 156 -10.88 6.47 -3.02
CA ASN A 156 -10.77 7.47 -4.08
C ASN A 156 -11.41 7.15 -5.45
N PHE A 157 -12.20 6.08 -5.59
CA PHE A 157 -13.03 5.85 -6.76
C PHE A 157 -14.37 6.59 -6.67
N GLY A 158 -14.98 6.85 -7.83
CA GLY A 158 -16.25 7.57 -7.94
C GLY A 158 -17.42 6.74 -7.44
N HIS A 159 -18.11 7.21 -6.39
CA HIS A 159 -19.29 6.55 -5.85
C HIS A 159 -20.21 7.54 -5.14
N THR A 160 -21.46 7.13 -4.93
CA THR A 160 -22.41 7.78 -4.03
C THR A 160 -23.26 6.71 -3.35
N GLY A 161 -23.47 6.78 -2.04
CA GLY A 161 -24.30 5.81 -1.31
C GLY A 161 -23.53 5.08 -0.21
N ASP A 162 -23.81 3.79 -0.05
CA ASP A 162 -23.19 2.96 0.99
C ASP A 162 -21.73 2.66 0.65
N TRP A 163 -20.84 3.44 1.26
CA TRP A 163 -19.41 3.35 1.01
C TRP A 163 -18.77 2.07 1.56
N GLY A 164 -19.25 1.58 2.70
CA GLY A 164 -18.78 0.32 3.28
C GLY A 164 -18.99 -0.85 2.33
N ASN A 165 -20.20 -0.96 1.78
CA ASN A 165 -20.53 -2.01 0.80
C ASN A 165 -19.79 -1.80 -0.53
N ALA A 166 -19.65 -0.56 -1.00
CA ALA A 166 -18.89 -0.29 -2.22
C ALA A 166 -17.42 -0.76 -2.12
N MET A 167 -16.78 -0.58 -0.97
CA MET A 167 -15.41 -1.08 -0.76
C MET A 167 -15.35 -2.61 -0.73
N THR A 168 -16.34 -3.30 -0.15
CA THR A 168 -16.36 -4.78 -0.12
C THR A 168 -16.72 -5.37 -1.48
N ASP A 169 -17.62 -4.74 -2.22
CA ASP A 169 -17.96 -5.13 -3.60
C ASP A 169 -16.74 -4.97 -4.51
N ALA A 170 -16.00 -3.86 -4.37
CA ALA A 170 -14.73 -3.66 -5.06
C ALA A 170 -13.73 -4.78 -4.75
N ALA A 171 -13.57 -5.12 -3.46
CA ALA A 171 -12.66 -6.18 -3.03
C ALA A 171 -13.01 -7.54 -3.67
N GLU A 172 -14.30 -7.88 -3.76
CA GLU A 172 -14.76 -9.10 -4.40
C GLU A 172 -14.51 -9.08 -5.93
N ALA A 173 -14.72 -7.94 -6.58
CA ALA A 173 -14.37 -7.77 -7.99
C ALA A 173 -12.86 -7.96 -8.22
N VAL A 174 -12.02 -7.44 -7.31
CA VAL A 174 -10.57 -7.68 -7.35
C VAL A 174 -10.25 -9.16 -7.19
N VAL A 175 -10.88 -9.89 -6.28
CA VAL A 175 -10.69 -11.36 -6.15
C VAL A 175 -10.92 -12.05 -7.50
N GLY A 176 -12.02 -11.76 -8.19
CA GLY A 176 -12.31 -12.31 -9.52
C GLY A 176 -11.23 -11.94 -10.54
N GLN A 177 -10.71 -10.71 -10.53
CA GLN A 177 -9.59 -10.31 -11.38
C GLN A 177 -8.30 -11.11 -11.06
N LEU A 178 -7.96 -11.30 -9.79
CA LEU A 178 -6.77 -12.08 -9.40
C LEU A 178 -6.88 -13.53 -9.86
N GLU A 179 -8.08 -14.14 -9.81
CA GLU A 179 -8.32 -15.48 -10.35
C GLU A 179 -8.01 -15.57 -11.85
N THR A 180 -8.28 -14.52 -12.63
CA THR A 180 -7.91 -14.48 -14.06
C THR A 180 -6.39 -14.35 -14.29
N VAL A 181 -5.68 -13.65 -13.39
CA VAL A 181 -4.23 -13.46 -13.49
C VAL A 181 -3.49 -14.72 -13.08
N TRP A 182 -3.96 -15.43 -12.05
CA TRP A 182 -3.37 -16.65 -11.53
C TRP A 182 -4.37 -17.82 -11.47
N PRO A 183 -4.82 -18.35 -12.62
CA PRO A 183 -5.85 -19.39 -12.67
C PRO A 183 -5.42 -20.74 -12.06
N GLY A 184 -4.13 -20.93 -11.77
CA GLY A 184 -3.61 -22.11 -11.09
C GLY A 184 -3.67 -22.06 -9.57
N LYS A 185 -4.00 -20.91 -8.97
CA LYS A 185 -4.12 -20.75 -7.51
C LYS A 185 -5.55 -21.03 -7.07
N GLY A 186 -5.70 -21.68 -5.92
CA GLY A 186 -7.03 -21.92 -5.35
C GLY A 186 -7.64 -20.64 -4.79
N ALA A 187 -8.98 -20.56 -4.75
CA ALA A 187 -9.70 -19.37 -4.26
C ALA A 187 -9.23 -18.89 -2.87
N ALA A 188 -8.94 -19.81 -1.94
CA ALA A 188 -8.44 -19.46 -0.62
C ALA A 188 -7.03 -18.86 -0.65
N GLU A 189 -6.19 -19.25 -1.61
CA GLU A 189 -4.87 -18.66 -1.81
C GLU A 189 -4.99 -17.28 -2.43
N ILE A 190 -5.86 -17.10 -3.42
CA ILE A 190 -6.15 -15.78 -4.02
C ILE A 190 -6.60 -14.78 -2.95
N ARG A 191 -7.55 -15.14 -2.09
CA ARG A 191 -8.01 -14.26 -1.00
C ARG A 191 -6.90 -13.92 -0.01
N ARG A 192 -6.04 -14.88 0.36
CA ARG A 192 -4.89 -14.64 1.23
C ARG A 192 -3.80 -13.77 0.60
N MET A 193 -3.71 -13.74 -0.73
CA MET A 193 -2.79 -12.84 -1.44
C MET A 193 -3.28 -11.39 -1.46
N LEU A 194 -4.59 -11.17 -1.31
CA LEU A 194 -5.21 -9.86 -1.33
C LEU A 194 -5.07 -9.16 0.03
N GLY A 195 -4.70 -7.89 0.02
CA GLY A 195 -4.85 -6.94 1.11
C GLY A 195 -5.74 -5.78 0.67
N LEU A 196 -6.35 -5.09 1.64
CA LEU A 196 -7.25 -3.96 1.37
C LEU A 196 -6.79 -2.73 2.14
N THR A 197 -6.69 -1.60 1.44
CA THR A 197 -6.31 -0.30 2.00
C THR A 197 -7.38 0.74 1.66
N PRO A 198 -8.22 1.16 2.61
CA PRO A 198 -9.04 2.35 2.45
C PRO A 198 -8.27 3.62 2.84
N MET A 199 -8.72 4.76 2.35
CA MET A 199 -8.37 6.06 2.91
C MET A 199 -9.36 6.37 4.04
N ILE A 200 -8.88 6.56 5.27
CA ILE A 200 -9.75 6.81 6.44
C ILE A 200 -10.36 8.22 6.40
N GLY A 201 -11.57 8.40 6.90
CA GLY A 201 -12.25 9.69 6.83
C GLY A 201 -12.43 10.19 5.40
N ARG A 202 -12.25 11.50 5.19
CA ARG A 202 -12.49 12.14 3.89
C ARG A 202 -11.52 11.64 2.83
N ASN A 203 -12.07 11.19 1.71
CA ASN A 203 -11.36 10.81 0.49
C ASN A 203 -11.29 12.01 -0.44
N ASP A 204 -10.35 11.98 -1.38
CA ASP A 204 -10.17 12.99 -2.43
C ASP A 204 -11.36 12.99 -3.41
N SER A 205 -11.99 11.82 -3.63
CA SER A 205 -13.20 11.67 -4.44
C SER A 205 -14.49 12.22 -3.79
N GLY A 206 -14.41 12.66 -2.54
CA GLY A 206 -15.54 13.21 -1.77
C GLY A 206 -16.28 12.20 -0.90
N MET A 207 -16.04 10.90 -1.07
CA MET A 207 -16.54 9.88 -0.13
C MET A 207 -15.90 10.04 1.25
N ILE A 208 -16.55 9.50 2.28
CA ILE A 208 -16.07 9.59 3.66
C ILE A 208 -16.10 8.18 4.26
N THR A 209 -14.92 7.61 4.49
CA THR A 209 -14.75 6.36 5.23
C THR A 209 -14.96 6.62 6.71
N THR A 210 -16.13 6.24 7.23
CA THR A 210 -16.45 6.34 8.66
C THR A 210 -15.92 5.14 9.43
N LEU A 211 -15.95 5.21 10.77
CA LEU A 211 -15.67 4.05 11.63
C LEU A 211 -16.67 2.90 11.42
N ARG A 212 -17.88 3.18 10.93
CA ARG A 212 -18.83 2.13 10.57
C ARG A 212 -18.34 1.38 9.34
N ASP A 213 -17.94 2.10 8.30
CA ASP A 213 -17.46 1.52 7.04
C ASP A 213 -16.16 0.73 7.26
N ALA A 214 -15.26 1.22 8.13
CA ALA A 214 -14.07 0.48 8.55
C ALA A 214 -14.42 -0.85 9.27
N ARG A 215 -15.48 -0.90 10.08
CA ARG A 215 -15.96 -2.15 10.70
C ARG A 215 -16.57 -3.10 9.68
N THR A 216 -17.30 -2.58 8.69
CA THR A 216 -17.81 -3.38 7.56
C THR A 216 -16.65 -4.03 6.82
N LEU A 217 -15.63 -3.26 6.44
CA LEU A 217 -14.46 -3.78 5.75
C LEU A 217 -13.67 -4.80 6.59
N LEU A 218 -13.51 -4.55 7.89
CA LEU A 218 -12.90 -5.49 8.82
C LEU A 218 -13.67 -6.82 8.91
N ALA A 219 -15.00 -6.76 8.98
CA ALA A 219 -15.84 -7.95 9.07
C ALA A 219 -15.74 -8.78 7.78
N PHE A 220 -15.81 -8.13 6.63
CA PHE A 220 -15.61 -8.75 5.32
C PHE A 220 -14.23 -9.40 5.20
N ALA A 221 -13.17 -8.66 5.53
CA ALA A 221 -11.80 -9.18 5.43
C ALA A 221 -11.60 -10.46 6.27
N ARG A 222 -12.23 -10.51 7.46
CA ARG A 222 -12.20 -11.70 8.32
C ARG A 222 -13.05 -12.85 7.77
N SER A 223 -14.26 -12.59 7.27
CA SER A 223 -15.12 -13.65 6.71
C SER A 223 -14.48 -14.28 5.48
N GLU A 224 -13.88 -13.46 4.63
CA GLU A 224 -13.25 -13.87 3.37
C GLU A 224 -11.81 -14.35 3.53
N ARG A 225 -11.24 -14.26 4.74
CA ARG A 225 -9.84 -14.61 5.02
C ARG A 225 -8.85 -13.90 4.09
N ILE A 226 -9.09 -12.60 3.90
CA ILE A 226 -8.17 -11.68 3.23
C ILE A 226 -6.80 -11.72 3.93
N GLY A 227 -5.71 -11.46 3.20
CA GLY A 227 -4.35 -11.56 3.73
C GLY A 227 -4.02 -10.51 4.80
N PHE A 228 -4.40 -9.25 4.56
CA PHE A 228 -4.14 -8.16 5.50
C PHE A 228 -5.04 -6.93 5.26
N LEU A 229 -5.04 -6.02 6.24
CA LEU A 229 -5.61 -4.68 6.14
C LEU A 229 -4.55 -3.64 6.45
N ALA A 230 -4.52 -2.57 5.67
CA ALA A 230 -3.79 -1.33 5.95
C ALA A 230 -4.74 -0.15 5.79
N PHE A 231 -4.27 1.09 5.92
CA PHE A 231 -5.06 2.27 5.58
C PHE A 231 -4.17 3.50 5.31
N TRP A 232 -4.69 4.45 4.53
CA TRP A 232 -4.07 5.76 4.34
C TRP A 232 -4.73 6.84 5.24
N SER A 233 -4.07 7.38 6.26
CA SER A 233 -2.75 7.00 6.81
C SER A 233 -2.73 7.25 8.31
N VAL A 234 -1.71 6.77 9.02
CA VAL A 234 -1.62 6.89 10.50
C VAL A 234 -1.63 8.35 10.97
N ALA A 235 -0.98 9.27 10.24
CA ALA A 235 -0.99 10.70 10.57
C ALA A 235 -2.41 11.31 10.49
N ARG A 236 -3.31 10.68 9.74
CA ARG A 236 -4.69 11.10 9.58
C ARG A 236 -5.61 10.56 10.67
N ASP A 237 -5.18 9.61 11.49
CA ASP A 237 -6.06 8.90 12.43
C ASP A 237 -6.33 9.69 13.72
N ASN A 238 -6.89 10.88 13.57
CA ASN A 238 -7.29 11.76 14.67
C ASN A 238 -8.46 12.66 14.25
N GLY A 239 -9.19 13.16 15.26
CA GLY A 239 -10.37 14.01 15.09
C GLY A 239 -10.10 15.51 15.21
N SER A 240 -8.83 15.93 15.16
CA SER A 240 -8.40 17.30 15.53
C SER A 240 -8.87 18.39 14.56
N CYS A 241 -9.40 18.03 13.40
CA CYS A 241 -9.75 18.98 12.35
C CYS A 241 -11.19 18.81 11.83
N ARG A 242 -11.72 19.91 11.30
CA ARG A 242 -12.97 19.93 10.51
C ARG A 242 -12.69 20.31 9.05
N ALA A 243 -11.79 19.55 8.42
CA ALA A 243 -11.41 19.80 7.03
C ALA A 243 -12.61 19.56 6.09
N ARG A 244 -12.81 20.44 5.10
CA ARG A 244 -13.84 20.28 4.05
C ARG A 244 -13.35 19.43 2.85
N ARG A 245 -12.05 19.17 2.81
CA ARG A 245 -11.34 18.33 1.83
C ARG A 245 -10.45 17.35 2.58
N ALA A 246 -9.93 16.34 1.89
CA ALA A 246 -8.88 15.50 2.45
C ALA A 246 -7.62 16.34 2.77
N VAL A 247 -6.96 15.99 3.87
CA VAL A 247 -5.69 16.56 4.33
C VAL A 247 -4.85 15.46 4.96
N SER A 248 -3.54 15.66 5.06
CA SER A 248 -2.57 14.65 5.54
C SER A 248 -2.49 14.53 7.06
N THR A 249 -3.00 15.50 7.81
CA THR A 249 -2.80 15.59 9.28
C THR A 249 -3.98 15.13 10.13
N CYS A 250 -5.10 14.77 9.51
CA CYS A 250 -6.33 14.32 10.18
C CYS A 250 -7.31 13.69 9.19
N SER A 251 -8.30 12.96 9.70
CA SER A 251 -9.27 12.22 8.88
C SER A 251 -10.40 13.13 8.39
N GLY A 252 -10.62 14.27 9.04
CA GLY A 252 -11.73 15.18 8.77
C GLY A 252 -13.10 14.66 9.22
N VAL A 253 -13.14 13.63 10.08
CA VAL A 253 -14.35 13.13 10.74
C VAL A 253 -14.22 13.19 12.27
N PRO A 254 -15.34 13.36 13.01
CA PRO A 254 -15.32 13.28 14.46
C PRO A 254 -14.92 11.87 14.93
N GLN A 255 -13.81 11.76 15.65
CA GLN A 255 -13.29 10.52 16.21
C GLN A 255 -12.38 10.80 17.41
N ARG A 256 -12.02 9.75 18.16
CA ARG A 256 -10.87 9.78 19.07
C ARG A 256 -9.58 9.52 18.28
N ASP A 257 -8.46 9.90 18.86
CA ASP A 257 -7.15 9.56 18.31
C ASP A 257 -7.00 8.05 18.19
N TYR A 258 -6.46 7.62 17.06
CA TYR A 258 -6.19 6.23 16.70
C TYR A 258 -7.41 5.30 16.64
N ALA A 259 -8.61 5.85 16.46
CA ALA A 259 -9.84 5.05 16.43
C ALA A 259 -9.91 4.08 15.23
N PHE A 260 -9.39 4.46 14.06
CA PHE A 260 -9.31 3.55 12.91
C PHE A 260 -8.25 2.46 13.13
N THR A 261 -7.10 2.83 13.70
CA THR A 261 -6.05 1.89 14.08
C THR A 261 -6.56 0.86 15.08
N ALA A 262 -7.24 1.30 16.14
CA ALA A 262 -7.87 0.40 17.12
C ALA A 262 -8.93 -0.52 16.48
N THR A 263 -9.61 -0.06 15.42
CA THR A 263 -10.56 -0.89 14.67
C THR A 263 -9.81 -1.95 13.87
N PHE A 264 -8.85 -1.57 13.02
CA PHE A 264 -8.15 -2.49 12.12
C PHE A 264 -7.14 -3.41 12.82
N LYS A 265 -6.55 -3.00 13.95
CA LYS A 265 -5.67 -3.88 14.75
C LYS A 265 -6.36 -5.16 15.19
N ARG A 266 -7.69 -5.13 15.32
CA ARG A 266 -8.49 -6.33 15.61
C ARG A 266 -8.39 -7.37 14.50
N PHE A 267 -7.98 -7.05 13.28
CA PHE A 267 -7.84 -8.03 12.19
C PHE A 267 -6.93 -9.21 12.58
N ALA A 268 -5.81 -8.92 13.24
CA ALA A 268 -4.83 -9.91 13.70
C ALA A 268 -5.24 -10.62 15.01
N SER A 269 -6.39 -10.27 15.60
CA SER A 269 -6.93 -10.85 16.85
C SER A 269 -7.97 -11.93 16.60
#